data_AF-L5MGT4-F1
#
_entry.id   AF-L5MGT4-F1
#
_cell.length_a   1.000
_cell.length_b   1.000
_cell.length_c   1.000
_cell.angle_alpha   90.00
_cell.angle_beta   90.00
_cell.angle_gamma   90.00
#
_symmetry.space_group_name_H-M   'P 1'
#
loop_
_entity.id
_entity.type
_entity.pdbx_description
1 polymer ?
#
loop_
_entity_poly.entity_id
_entity_poly.type
_entity_poly.pdbx_seq_one_letter_code
_entity_poly.pdbx_strand_id
1 'polypeptide(L)'
;MTLEEFANGAAQSDILTLEETHNIFLWYTAANKPPLDFPLTKRRGLAPQRFVSDGSCSTFLVWFEHPVQVEQDTFYTASAVLDGSELSYFGQEGLTKVQCGKVTFQFQCSSDSTNGTGVQGGQIPELIFYA
;
A
#
# COMPACT_ATOMS: atom_id res chain seq x y z
N MET A 1 -9.36 10.96 5.26
CA MET A 1 -8.36 12.02 5.45
C MET A 1 -8.99 13.38 5.67
N THR A 2 -8.91 13.86 6.92
CA THR A 2 -9.06 15.28 7.26
C THR A 2 -7.75 16.03 6.98
N LEU A 3 -7.80 17.36 6.91
CA LEU A 3 -6.59 18.17 6.70
C LEU A 3 -5.56 17.99 7.84
N GLU A 4 -6.03 17.82 9.07
CA GLU A 4 -5.18 17.60 10.24
C GLU A 4 -4.46 16.24 10.16
N GLU A 5 -5.16 15.19 9.75
CA GLU A 5 -4.57 13.86 9.54
C GLU A 5 -3.52 13.87 8.43
N PHE A 6 -3.78 14.59 7.34
CA PHE A 6 -2.79 14.78 6.28
C PHE A 6 -1.53 15.50 6.79
N ALA A 7 -1.72 16.64 7.47
CA ALA A 7 -0.62 17.49 7.93
C ALA A 7 0.27 16.79 8.96
N ASN A 8 -0.32 16.00 9.87
CA ASN A 8 0.41 15.29 10.93
C ASN A 8 0.85 13.88 10.54
N GLY A 9 0.45 13.40 9.36
CA GLY A 9 0.78 12.08 8.85
C GLY A 9 1.55 12.19 7.53
N ALA A 10 0.84 12.07 6.41
CA ALA A 10 1.41 11.95 5.08
C ALA A 10 2.37 13.09 4.71
N ALA A 11 2.08 14.33 5.12
CA ALA A 11 2.90 15.49 4.78
C ALA A 11 4.27 15.50 5.47
N GLN A 12 4.45 14.73 6.54
CA GLN A 12 5.67 14.67 7.35
C GLN A 12 6.36 13.30 7.32
N SER A 13 5.83 12.33 6.57
CA SER A 13 6.34 10.95 6.60
C SER A 13 7.57 10.73 5.73
N ASP A 14 7.99 11.73 4.94
CA ASP A 14 9.03 11.63 3.89
C ASP A 14 8.77 10.55 2.82
N ILE A 15 7.55 9.96 2.81
CA ILE A 15 7.13 8.98 1.80
C ILE A 15 6.72 9.67 0.50
N LEU A 16 6.21 10.91 0.59
CA LEU A 16 5.79 11.72 -0.54
C LEU A 16 6.85 12.77 -0.86
N THR A 17 7.04 13.04 -2.14
CA THR A 17 7.80 14.23 -2.57
C THR A 17 7.07 15.51 -2.16
N LEU A 18 7.80 16.62 -2.06
CA LEU A 18 7.20 17.93 -1.74
C LEU A 18 6.10 18.32 -2.75
N GLU A 19 6.29 17.98 -4.02
CA GLU A 19 5.33 18.20 -5.10
C GLU A 19 4.07 17.35 -4.92
N GLU A 20 4.20 16.06 -4.60
CA GLU A 20 3.06 15.19 -4.31
C GLU A 20 2.29 15.66 -3.08
N THR A 21 2.99 16.04 -2.00
CA THR A 21 2.37 16.59 -0.78
C THR A 21 1.57 17.87 -1.12
N HIS A 22 2.14 18.77 -1.92
CA HIS A 22 1.47 19.98 -2.38
C HIS A 22 0.22 19.66 -3.24
N ASN A 23 0.34 18.75 -4.20
CA ASN A 23 -0.74 18.41 -5.12
C ASN A 23 -1.89 17.68 -4.42
N ILE A 24 -1.59 16.79 -3.46
CA ILE A 24 -2.59 16.14 -2.61
C ILE A 24 -3.31 17.17 -1.74
N PHE A 25 -2.59 18.10 -1.11
CA PHE A 25 -3.20 19.17 -0.33
C PHE A 25 -4.20 19.98 -1.17
N LEU A 26 -3.79 20.42 -2.36
CA LEU A 26 -4.67 21.18 -3.25
C LEU A 26 -5.87 20.36 -3.73
N TRP A 27 -5.69 19.05 -4.01
CA TRP A 27 -6.79 18.19 -4.43
C TRP A 27 -7.93 18.09 -3.40
N TYR A 28 -7.58 18.04 -2.11
CA TYR A 28 -8.56 17.93 -1.03
C TYR A 28 -9.10 19.27 -0.54
N THR A 29 -8.39 20.39 -0.76
CA THR A 29 -8.75 21.70 -0.17
C THR A 29 -9.14 22.78 -1.17
N ALA A 30 -8.66 22.72 -2.41
CA ALA A 30 -8.93 23.75 -3.41
C ALA A 30 -10.31 23.57 -4.08
N ALA A 31 -10.98 24.69 -4.36
CA ALA A 31 -12.23 24.68 -5.13
C ALA A 31 -12.02 24.20 -6.58
N ASN A 32 -10.85 24.53 -7.16
CA ASN A 32 -10.42 24.08 -8.47
C ASN A 32 -9.31 23.06 -8.29
N LYS A 33 -9.63 21.79 -8.53
CA LYS A 33 -8.71 20.68 -8.30
C LYS A 33 -7.61 20.66 -9.38
N PRO A 34 -6.33 20.60 -9.02
CA PRO A 34 -5.27 20.41 -10.00
C PRO A 34 -5.37 19.00 -10.61
N PRO A 35 -4.85 18.80 -11.83
CA PRO A 35 -4.60 17.45 -12.33
C PRO A 35 -3.61 16.74 -11.39
N LEU A 36 -3.89 15.48 -11.08
CA LEU A 36 -3.01 14.63 -10.28
C LEU A 36 -2.29 13.66 -11.22
N ASP A 37 -0.97 13.55 -11.04
CA ASP A 37 -0.14 12.61 -11.79
C ASP A 37 -0.27 11.16 -11.26
N PHE A 38 -0.91 10.97 -10.10
CA PHE A 38 -1.26 9.62 -9.66
C PHE A 38 -2.56 9.12 -10.33
N PRO A 39 -2.57 7.93 -10.95
CA PRO A 39 -3.73 7.33 -11.56
C PRO A 39 -4.88 7.13 -10.57
N LEU A 40 -6.03 7.72 -10.89
CA LEU A 40 -7.32 7.43 -10.26
C LEU A 40 -7.96 6.13 -10.80
N THR A 41 -7.38 5.56 -11.86
CA THR A 41 -7.79 4.30 -12.48
C THR A 41 -6.89 3.15 -12.06
N LYS A 42 -7.40 1.91 -12.12
CA LYS A 42 -6.64 0.67 -11.86
C LYS A 42 -5.30 0.69 -12.60
N ARG A 43 -4.19 0.57 -11.88
CA ARG A 43 -2.84 0.57 -12.47
C ARG A 43 -2.49 -0.74 -13.16
N ARG A 44 -1.58 -0.67 -14.13
CA ARG A 44 -0.74 -1.80 -14.54
C ARG A 44 0.28 -2.07 -13.42
N GLY A 45 0.65 -3.34 -13.22
CA GLY A 45 1.61 -3.74 -12.19
C GLY A 45 2.95 -3.00 -12.33
N LEU A 46 3.76 -3.04 -11.27
CA LEU A 46 5.06 -2.38 -11.23
C LEU A 46 6.03 -2.99 -12.24
N ALA A 47 6.96 -2.18 -12.74
CA ALA A 47 8.15 -2.70 -13.39
C ALA A 47 8.93 -3.59 -12.40
N PRO A 48 9.56 -4.70 -12.85
CA PRO A 48 10.30 -5.60 -11.98
C PRO A 48 11.31 -4.84 -11.10
N GLN A 49 11.20 -5.03 -9.78
CA GLN A 49 12.11 -4.47 -8.80
C GLN A 49 13.11 -5.54 -8.34
N ARG A 50 14.32 -5.12 -7.96
CA ARG A 50 15.34 -6.00 -7.38
C ARG A 50 15.69 -5.51 -5.99
N PHE A 51 15.68 -6.41 -5.03
CA PHE A 51 16.10 -6.17 -3.65
C PHE A 51 16.94 -7.36 -3.17
N VAL A 52 17.66 -7.17 -2.06
CA VAL A 52 18.51 -8.20 -1.45
C VAL A 52 18.07 -8.36 -0.01
N SER A 53 17.89 -9.61 0.41
CA SER A 53 17.70 -9.94 1.82
C SER A 53 19.04 -10.24 2.48
N ASP A 54 19.20 -9.77 3.72
CA ASP A 54 20.31 -10.11 4.59
C ASP A 54 20.09 -11.44 5.34
N GLY A 55 19.00 -12.15 5.04
CA GLY A 55 18.60 -13.39 5.70
C GLY A 55 17.85 -13.19 7.02
N SER A 56 17.59 -11.95 7.44
CA SER A 56 16.76 -11.66 8.60
C SER A 56 15.26 -11.83 8.30
N CYS A 57 14.44 -11.80 9.36
CA CYS A 57 12.98 -11.80 9.24
C CYS A 57 12.38 -10.40 9.02
N SER A 58 13.19 -9.38 8.72
CA SER A 58 12.72 -8.03 8.44
C SER A 58 11.93 -7.96 7.12
N THR A 59 10.98 -7.04 7.05
CA THR A 59 10.20 -6.75 5.83
C THR A 59 10.96 -5.82 4.89
N PHE A 60 10.63 -5.90 3.59
CA PHE A 60 11.20 -5.02 2.55
C PHE A 60 10.09 -4.15 1.98
N LEU A 61 10.30 -2.83 1.99
CA LEU A 61 9.32 -1.89 1.45
C LEU A 61 9.42 -1.86 -0.08
N VAL A 62 8.29 -2.03 -0.75
CA VAL A 62 8.16 -1.88 -2.20
C VAL A 62 7.11 -0.83 -2.47
N TRP A 63 7.54 0.30 -3.03
CA TRP A 63 6.68 1.44 -3.31
C TRP A 63 6.08 1.35 -4.70
N PHE A 64 4.85 1.82 -4.85
CA PHE A 64 4.35 2.18 -6.16
C PHE A 64 5.04 3.46 -6.64
N GLU A 65 5.16 3.65 -7.95
CA GLU A 65 5.77 4.85 -8.55
C GLU A 65 5.09 6.15 -8.08
N HIS A 66 3.78 6.09 -7.81
CA HIS A 66 3.05 7.15 -7.12
C HIS A 66 2.06 6.49 -6.16
N PRO A 67 1.53 7.19 -5.15
CA PRO A 67 0.52 6.63 -4.26
C PRO A 67 -0.77 6.18 -4.97
N VAL A 68 -1.50 5.24 -4.35
CA VAL A 68 -2.75 4.70 -4.89
C VAL A 68 -3.91 5.11 -3.99
N GLN A 69 -4.87 5.86 -4.53
CA GLN A 69 -6.09 6.20 -3.83
C GLN A 69 -6.96 4.95 -3.67
N VAL A 70 -7.36 4.66 -2.44
CA VAL A 70 -8.24 3.55 -2.06
C VAL A 70 -9.53 4.15 -1.52
N GLU A 71 -10.65 3.77 -2.12
CA GLU A 71 -11.98 4.22 -1.72
C GLU A 71 -12.53 3.36 -0.58
N GLN A 72 -13.30 3.98 0.30
CA GLN A 72 -14.01 3.26 1.35
C GLN A 72 -15.00 2.24 0.73
N ASP A 73 -15.20 1.12 1.44
CA ASP A 73 -16.18 0.08 1.08
C ASP A 73 -16.00 -0.50 -0.34
N THR A 74 -14.78 -0.43 -0.87
CA THR A 74 -14.41 -0.99 -2.17
C THR A 74 -13.35 -2.07 -2.00
N PHE A 75 -13.52 -3.19 -2.70
CA PHE A 75 -12.55 -4.30 -2.67
C PHE A 75 -11.40 -4.07 -3.63
N TYR A 76 -10.18 -4.32 -3.15
CA TYR A 76 -8.95 -4.26 -3.93
C TYR A 76 -8.15 -5.55 -3.75
N THR A 77 -7.37 -5.92 -4.77
CA THR A 77 -6.44 -7.06 -4.71
C THR A 77 -5.01 -6.52 -4.69
N ALA A 78 -4.28 -6.78 -3.60
CA ALA A 78 -2.83 -6.64 -3.58
C ALA A 78 -2.20 -7.92 -4.17
N SER A 79 -1.22 -7.77 -5.07
CA SER A 79 -0.56 -8.89 -5.72
C SER A 79 0.93 -8.60 -5.86
N ALA A 80 1.74 -9.61 -5.58
CA ALA A 80 3.18 -9.59 -5.77
C ALA A 80 3.60 -10.92 -6.41
N VAL A 81 4.47 -10.84 -7.42
CA VAL A 81 5.15 -12.00 -8.00
C VAL A 81 6.62 -11.87 -7.62
N LEU A 82 7.09 -12.82 -6.82
CA LEU A 82 8.44 -12.85 -6.28
C LEU A 82 9.19 -14.00 -6.97
N ASP A 83 10.37 -13.68 -7.50
CA ASP A 83 11.28 -14.66 -8.08
C ASP A 83 12.63 -14.56 -7.36
N GLY A 84 13.10 -15.68 -6.83
CA GLY A 84 14.27 -15.76 -5.96
C GLY A 84 14.81 -17.19 -5.90
N SER A 85 16.11 -17.33 -5.63
CA SER A 85 16.78 -18.63 -5.59
C SER A 85 16.47 -19.45 -4.34
N GLU A 86 16.06 -18.79 -3.25
CA GLU A 86 15.83 -19.40 -1.94
C GLU A 86 14.39 -19.14 -1.47
N LEU A 87 13.93 -19.98 -0.54
CA LEU A 87 12.65 -19.76 0.13
C LEU A 87 12.73 -18.54 1.05
N SER A 88 11.69 -17.71 1.02
CA SER A 88 11.54 -16.55 1.89
C SER A 88 10.77 -16.87 3.17
N TYR A 89 10.90 -16.03 4.18
CA TYR A 89 9.98 -16.01 5.32
C TYR A 89 8.54 -15.71 4.88
N PHE A 90 7.57 -16.16 5.68
CA PHE A 90 6.14 -15.91 5.49
C PHE A 90 5.47 -15.66 6.84
N GLY A 91 4.40 -14.88 6.84
CA GLY A 91 3.59 -14.60 8.02
C GLY A 91 2.63 -15.74 8.35
N GLN A 92 2.25 -15.85 9.62
CA GLN A 92 1.22 -16.78 10.13
C GLN A 92 0.26 -16.02 11.05
N GLU A 93 -0.84 -16.66 11.43
CA GLU A 93 -1.86 -16.10 12.34
C GLU A 93 -2.47 -14.78 11.86
N GLY A 94 -2.62 -14.64 10.54
CA GLY A 94 -3.15 -13.43 9.94
C GLY A 94 -4.62 -13.15 10.29
N LEU A 95 -4.97 -11.87 10.33
CA LEU A 95 -6.27 -11.37 10.80
C LEU A 95 -7.18 -11.02 9.62
N THR A 96 -8.45 -11.42 9.68
CA THR A 96 -9.47 -11.01 8.69
C THR A 96 -9.84 -9.53 8.79
N LYS A 97 -9.54 -8.89 9.93
CA LYS A 97 -9.85 -7.49 10.20
C LYS A 97 -8.77 -6.88 11.06
N VAL A 98 -8.23 -5.74 10.62
CA VAL A 98 -7.21 -4.98 11.35
C VAL A 98 -7.66 -3.53 11.44
N GLN A 99 -7.67 -2.98 12.65
CA GLN A 99 -7.97 -1.56 12.88
C GLN A 99 -6.67 -0.80 13.14
N CYS A 100 -6.44 0.24 12.34
CA CYS A 100 -5.32 1.16 12.49
C CYS A 100 -5.89 2.58 12.66
N GLY A 101 -5.94 3.06 13.91
CA GLY A 101 -6.60 4.32 14.24
C GLY A 101 -8.08 4.30 13.85
N LYS A 102 -8.46 5.19 12.93
CA LYS A 102 -9.83 5.31 12.40
C LYS A 102 -10.08 4.44 11.16
N VAL A 103 -9.05 3.88 10.55
CA VAL A 103 -9.17 3.06 9.34
C VAL A 103 -9.25 1.59 9.74
N THR A 104 -10.17 0.86 9.11
CA THR A 104 -10.33 -0.57 9.31
C THR A 104 -10.13 -1.29 7.98
N PHE A 105 -9.13 -2.15 7.92
CA PHE A 105 -8.89 -3.05 6.80
C PHE A 105 -9.60 -4.38 7.04
N GLN A 106 -10.21 -4.90 5.98
CA GLN A 106 -10.78 -6.25 5.96
C GLN A 106 -10.07 -7.05 4.88
N PHE A 107 -9.60 -8.25 5.24
CA PHE A 107 -8.84 -9.12 4.37
C PHE A 107 -9.66 -10.37 4.03
N GLN A 108 -9.62 -10.75 2.75
CA GLN A 108 -10.25 -11.95 2.22
C GLN A 108 -9.26 -12.67 1.30
N CYS A 109 -9.40 -13.98 1.18
CA CYS A 109 -8.59 -14.74 0.23
C CYS A 109 -8.96 -14.33 -1.20
N SER A 110 -7.96 -14.10 -2.04
CA SER A 110 -8.15 -13.87 -3.47
C SER A 110 -8.08 -15.18 -4.23
N SER A 111 -8.98 -15.39 -5.19
CA SER A 111 -8.89 -16.50 -6.16
C SER A 111 -7.66 -16.40 -7.06
N ASP A 112 -7.05 -15.22 -7.15
CA ASP A 112 -5.86 -14.97 -7.96
C ASP A 112 -4.56 -15.41 -7.25
N SER A 113 -4.63 -15.78 -5.96
CA SER A 113 -3.46 -16.25 -5.21
C SER A 113 -3.17 -17.71 -5.53
N THR A 114 -2.14 -17.94 -6.33
CA THR A 114 -1.73 -19.28 -6.78
C THR A 114 -0.59 -19.90 -5.97
N ASN A 115 0.02 -19.12 -5.08
CA ASN A 115 1.20 -19.54 -4.29
C ASN A 115 0.93 -19.56 -2.78
N GLY A 116 -0.29 -19.93 -2.38
CA GLY A 116 -0.64 -20.24 -0.99
C GLY A 116 -0.79 -19.04 -0.04
N THR A 117 -0.65 -17.80 -0.51
CA THR A 117 -0.95 -16.62 0.33
C THR A 117 -2.46 -16.49 0.53
N GLY A 118 -2.89 -16.46 1.78
CA GLY A 118 -4.27 -16.25 2.18
C GLY A 118 -4.35 -15.42 3.46
N VAL A 119 -5.54 -15.28 4.03
CA VAL A 119 -5.73 -14.42 5.22
C VAL A 119 -4.94 -14.93 6.43
N GLN A 120 -4.80 -16.24 6.60
CA GLN A 120 -4.16 -16.83 7.79
C GLN A 120 -2.64 -16.89 7.71
N GLY A 121 -2.04 -16.68 6.53
CA GLY A 121 -0.60 -16.71 6.37
C GLY A 121 -0.14 -16.63 4.91
N GLY A 122 1.14 -16.34 4.73
CA GLY A 122 1.76 -16.15 3.43
C GLY A 122 2.54 -14.85 3.32
N GLN A 123 2.48 -14.23 2.14
CA GLN A 123 3.22 -13.02 1.81
C GLN A 123 2.37 -11.74 1.90
N ILE A 124 3.03 -10.59 1.69
CA ILE A 124 2.45 -9.24 1.79
C ILE A 124 2.04 -8.94 3.24
N PRO A 125 3.02 -8.91 4.17
CA PRO A 125 2.72 -8.75 5.60
C PRO A 125 2.23 -7.35 5.97
N GLU A 126 2.52 -6.33 5.15
CA GLU A 126 2.31 -4.92 5.49
C GLU A 126 1.71 -4.16 4.31
N LEU A 127 0.75 -3.28 4.60
CA LEU A 127 0.28 -2.24 3.70
C LEU A 127 0.73 -0.89 4.26
N ILE A 128 1.44 -0.12 3.45
CA ILE A 128 1.88 1.23 3.82
C ILE A 128 0.88 2.20 3.23
N PHE A 129 0.26 3.01 4.07
CA PHE A 129 -0.82 3.91 3.67
C PHE A 129 -0.83 5.18 4.52
N TYR A 130 -1.59 6.15 4.07
CA TYR A 130 -1.94 7.37 4.80
C TYR A 130 -3.47 7.46 4.94
N ALA A 131 -3.94 7.93 6.10
CA ALA A 131 -5.35 7.96 6.51
C ALA A 131 -5.95 9.36 6.53
#